data_AF-A0A5B9QBS6-F1
#
_entry.id   AF-A0A5B9QBS6-F1
#
_cell.length_a   1.000
_cell.length_b   1.000
_cell.length_c   1.000
_cell.angle_alpha   90.00
_cell.angle_beta   90.00
_cell.angle_gamma   90.00
#
_symmetry.space_group_name_H-M   'P 1'
#
loop_
_entity.id
_entity.type
_entity.pdbx_description
1 polymer ?
#
loop_
_entity_poly.entity_id
_entity_poly.type
_entity_poly.pdbx_seq_one_letter_code
_entity_poly.pdbx_strand_id
1 'polypeptide(L)'
;MKFSTFSVSFRACEFRSIWLLTFFVAFTLISLEGCSRGPAAVHVPEVDPVESSKQAFELYDTDNDGQLSDTELAACPGIQMHLQLYDKDSDGSVSQQELEEQLNSLVSGQIGVTSLRIQVRLDGRPLPGAQIKLVPEMYLGDDVNVAYGTTNGRGTATMDIRDEDSPASDHGLLGVHYGTYKVEVTHPEASIPEKYNTQTTLGYETEKGNPSFVLNLKSR
;
A
#
# COMPACT_ATOMS: atom_id res chain seq x y z
N MET A 1 27.20 74.29 -46.35
CA MET A 1 26.01 74.73 -47.11
C MET A 1 25.85 73.86 -48.35
N LYS A 2 24.91 72.91 -48.32
CA LYS A 2 23.95 72.59 -49.38
C LYS A 2 23.23 71.30 -48.99
N PHE A 3 22.08 71.50 -48.34
CA PHE A 3 21.01 70.52 -48.29
C PHE A 3 20.43 70.38 -49.69
N SER A 4 20.06 69.16 -50.08
CA SER A 4 18.87 68.94 -50.91
C SER A 4 18.44 67.49 -50.78
N THR A 5 17.54 67.30 -49.81
CA THR A 5 16.56 66.23 -49.76
C THR A 5 15.64 66.33 -50.97
N PHE A 6 15.37 65.20 -51.63
CA PHE A 6 14.14 65.04 -52.40
C PHE A 6 13.54 63.67 -52.07
N SER A 7 12.42 63.74 -51.35
CA SER A 7 11.50 62.65 -51.09
C SER A 7 10.51 62.59 -52.24
N VAL A 8 10.29 61.40 -52.81
CA VAL A 8 9.07 61.11 -53.57
C VAL A 8 8.40 59.87 -52.97
N SER A 9 7.19 60.13 -52.51
CA SER A 9 6.16 59.28 -51.94
C SER A 9 5.83 58.05 -52.79
N PHE A 10 5.95 56.85 -52.19
CA PHE A 10 5.29 55.65 -52.68
C PHE A 10 3.86 55.61 -52.11
N ARG A 11 2.88 55.70 -53.02
CA ARG A 11 1.47 55.48 -52.71
C ARG A 11 1.22 54.01 -52.40
N ALA A 12 0.53 53.84 -51.28
CA ALA A 12 -0.11 52.64 -50.78
C ALA A 12 -0.84 51.80 -51.84
N CYS A 13 -0.66 50.49 -51.77
CA CYS A 13 -1.74 49.51 -51.89
C CYS A 13 -1.16 48.12 -51.58
N GLU A 14 -2.01 47.17 -51.14
CA GLU A 14 -1.70 45.74 -51.09
C GLU A 14 -0.82 45.17 -49.95
N PHE A 15 -0.85 45.65 -48.70
CA PHE A 15 -0.18 44.90 -47.61
C PHE A 15 -0.90 44.87 -46.25
N ARG A 16 -2.21 45.13 -46.19
CA ARG A 16 -2.96 45.15 -44.91
C ARG A 16 -3.89 43.96 -44.65
N SER A 17 -4.21 43.12 -45.65
CA SER A 17 -5.18 42.03 -45.44
C SER A 17 -4.57 40.64 -45.26
N ILE A 18 -3.28 40.42 -45.57
CA ILE A 18 -2.68 39.07 -45.49
C ILE A 18 -2.00 38.81 -44.14
N TRP A 19 -1.56 39.85 -43.42
CA TRP A 19 -0.88 39.72 -42.13
C TRP A 19 -1.80 39.50 -40.92
N LEU A 20 -3.09 39.79 -41.03
CA LEU A 20 -4.04 39.62 -39.92
C LEU A 20 -4.68 38.22 -39.86
N LEU A 21 -4.68 37.47 -40.97
CA LEU A 21 -5.24 36.11 -41.03
C LEU A 21 -4.22 35.01 -40.71
N THR A 22 -2.93 35.27 -40.91
CA THR A 22 -1.85 34.32 -40.56
C THR A 22 -1.49 34.36 -39.07
N PHE A 23 -1.78 35.46 -38.36
CA PHE A 23 -1.51 35.56 -36.92
C PHE A 23 -2.57 34.89 -36.03
N PHE A 24 -3.80 34.69 -36.54
CA PHE A 24 -4.89 34.07 -35.76
C PHE A 24 -4.91 32.53 -35.84
N VAL A 25 -4.38 31.96 -36.93
CA VAL A 25 -4.28 30.50 -37.13
C VAL A 25 -3.05 29.91 -36.43
N ALA A 26 -1.99 30.71 -36.23
CA ALA A 26 -0.78 30.26 -35.56
C ALA A 26 -0.88 30.23 -34.02
N PHE A 27 -1.85 30.93 -33.41
CA PHE A 27 -1.98 31.01 -31.95
C PHE A 27 -2.96 29.98 -31.34
N THR A 28 -3.75 29.29 -32.16
CA THR A 28 -4.72 28.27 -31.72
C THR A 28 -4.16 26.84 -31.68
N LEU A 29 -2.93 26.62 -32.14
CA LEU A 29 -2.30 25.29 -32.26
C LEU A 29 -1.32 24.93 -31.14
N ILE A 30 -1.09 25.81 -30.14
CA ILE A 30 -0.11 25.58 -29.06
C ILE A 30 -0.79 25.12 -27.74
N SER A 31 -2.12 25.04 -27.68
CA SER A 31 -2.85 24.82 -26.41
C SER A 31 -3.26 23.36 -26.13
N LEU A 32 -2.75 22.37 -26.87
CA LEU A 32 -3.14 20.96 -26.73
C LEU A 32 -2.09 20.05 -26.09
N GLU A 33 -1.00 20.58 -25.53
CA GLU A 33 -0.18 19.83 -24.57
C GLU A 33 -0.87 19.81 -23.20
N GLY A 34 -2.07 19.25 -23.19
CA GLY A 34 -2.83 18.93 -21.99
C GLY A 34 -2.06 17.92 -21.16
N CYS A 35 -1.95 18.23 -19.87
CA CYS A 35 -1.38 17.44 -18.79
C CYS A 35 -1.98 16.02 -18.71
N SER A 36 -1.54 15.08 -19.56
CA SER A 36 -1.97 13.68 -19.53
C SER A 36 -0.92 12.71 -18.97
N ARG A 37 0.27 13.19 -18.62
CA ARG A 37 1.27 12.39 -17.89
C ARG A 37 1.04 12.50 -16.38
N GLY A 38 -0.08 11.95 -15.92
CA GLY A 38 -0.21 11.55 -14.52
C GLY A 38 0.77 10.42 -14.21
N PRO A 39 1.16 10.21 -12.94
CA PRO A 39 1.90 9.02 -12.55
C PRO A 39 1.15 7.75 -13.00
N ALA A 40 1.89 6.70 -13.34
CA ALA A 40 1.30 5.41 -13.68
C ALA A 40 0.42 4.91 -12.52
N ALA A 41 -0.67 4.24 -12.85
CA ALA A 41 -1.49 3.57 -11.85
C ALA A 41 -0.64 2.50 -11.15
N VAL A 42 -0.71 2.47 -9.82
CA VAL A 42 -0.03 1.48 -8.99
C VAL A 42 -0.67 0.11 -9.22
N HIS A 43 0.13 -0.96 -9.23
CA HIS A 43 -0.37 -2.33 -9.34
C HIS A 43 -1.28 -2.66 -8.16
N VAL A 44 -2.43 -3.28 -8.45
CA VAL A 44 -3.39 -3.72 -7.45
C VAL A 44 -3.28 -5.23 -7.32
N PRO A 45 -2.98 -5.76 -6.11
CA PRO A 45 -2.94 -7.20 -5.89
C PRO A 45 -4.25 -7.88 -6.26
N GLU A 46 -4.15 -8.98 -6.98
CA GLU A 46 -5.26 -9.85 -7.31
C GLU A 46 -5.48 -10.86 -6.18
N VAL A 47 -6.48 -10.58 -5.35
CA VAL A 47 -6.93 -11.46 -4.27
C VAL A 47 -8.40 -11.78 -4.52
N ASP A 48 -8.70 -13.06 -4.78
CA ASP A 48 -10.08 -13.55 -4.89
C ASP A 48 -10.60 -13.94 -3.48
N PRO A 49 -11.58 -13.22 -2.91
CA PRO A 49 -12.08 -13.51 -1.57
C PRO A 49 -12.63 -14.93 -1.39
N VAL A 50 -13.23 -15.51 -2.43
CA VAL A 50 -13.87 -16.83 -2.38
C VAL A 50 -12.81 -17.92 -2.34
N GLU A 51 -11.82 -17.84 -3.24
CA GLU A 51 -10.72 -18.82 -3.25
C GLU A 51 -9.82 -18.65 -2.03
N SER A 52 -9.56 -17.41 -1.60
CA SER A 52 -8.76 -17.12 -0.41
C SER A 52 -9.43 -17.63 0.87
N SER A 53 -10.75 -17.44 1.03
CA SER A 53 -11.48 -17.97 2.19
C SER A 53 -11.42 -19.49 2.22
N LYS A 54 -11.63 -20.14 1.08
CA LYS A 54 -11.54 -21.60 0.96
C LYS A 54 -10.14 -22.11 1.30
N GLN A 55 -9.08 -21.49 0.78
CA GLN A 55 -7.69 -21.86 1.09
C GLN A 55 -7.37 -21.67 2.58
N ALA A 56 -7.88 -20.63 3.21
CA ALA A 56 -7.68 -20.43 4.65
C ALA A 56 -8.27 -21.59 5.47
N PHE A 57 -9.46 -22.08 5.10
CA PHE A 57 -10.07 -23.24 5.74
C PHE A 57 -9.28 -24.52 5.46
N GLU A 58 -8.83 -24.74 4.22
CA GLU A 58 -7.95 -25.88 3.91
C GLU A 58 -6.64 -25.89 4.72
N LEU A 59 -6.16 -24.72 5.13
CA LEU A 59 -4.92 -24.56 5.91
C LEU A 59 -5.13 -24.65 7.42
N TYR A 60 -6.25 -24.13 7.93
CA TYR A 60 -6.41 -23.85 9.36
C TYR A 60 -7.59 -24.57 10.02
N ASP A 61 -8.63 -24.99 9.28
CA ASP A 61 -9.75 -25.79 9.79
C ASP A 61 -9.29 -27.26 9.91
N THR A 62 -8.68 -27.57 11.04
CA THR A 62 -8.02 -28.86 11.28
C THR A 62 -8.99 -29.96 11.64
N ASP A 63 -10.10 -29.62 12.30
CA ASP A 63 -11.13 -30.58 12.68
C ASP A 63 -12.27 -30.71 11.65
N ASN A 64 -12.26 -29.85 10.61
CA ASN A 64 -13.18 -29.83 9.48
C ASN A 64 -14.63 -29.58 9.92
N ASP A 65 -14.83 -28.76 10.95
CA ASP A 65 -16.16 -28.41 11.45
C ASP A 65 -16.81 -27.26 10.66
N GLY A 66 -16.06 -26.62 9.75
CA GLY A 66 -16.52 -25.52 8.92
C GLY A 66 -16.44 -24.16 9.60
N GLN A 67 -15.73 -24.06 10.72
CA GLN A 67 -15.44 -22.83 11.46
C GLN A 67 -13.97 -22.79 11.87
N LEU A 68 -13.41 -21.58 12.03
CA LEU A 68 -12.07 -21.41 12.60
C LEU A 68 -12.22 -21.03 14.08
N SER A 69 -11.92 -21.99 14.95
CA SER A 69 -11.92 -21.77 16.40
C SER A 69 -10.73 -20.91 16.85
N ASP A 70 -10.77 -20.35 18.06
CA ASP A 70 -9.62 -19.60 18.63
C ASP A 70 -8.32 -20.43 18.68
N THR A 71 -8.43 -21.75 18.82
CA THR A 71 -7.26 -22.64 18.83
C THR A 71 -6.63 -22.76 17.43
N GLU A 72 -7.44 -22.78 16.39
CA GLU A 72 -6.99 -22.85 15.00
C GLU A 72 -6.47 -21.50 14.51
N LEU A 73 -7.14 -20.42 14.92
CA LEU A 73 -6.72 -19.06 14.64
C LEU A 73 -5.38 -18.69 15.28
N ALA A 74 -4.90 -19.44 16.27
CA ALA A 74 -3.54 -19.29 16.78
C ALA A 74 -2.46 -19.51 15.70
N ALA A 75 -2.76 -20.26 14.63
CA ALA A 75 -1.89 -20.43 13.47
C ALA A 75 -1.98 -19.27 12.46
N CYS A 76 -3.01 -18.42 12.58
CA CYS A 76 -3.34 -17.28 11.73
C CYS A 76 -3.50 -16.00 12.57
N PRO A 77 -2.41 -15.48 13.17
CA PRO A 77 -2.48 -14.38 14.12
C PRO A 77 -3.04 -13.10 13.50
N GLY A 78 -2.96 -12.92 12.17
CA GLY A 78 -3.54 -11.77 11.46
C GLY A 78 -5.04 -11.63 11.71
N ILE A 79 -5.79 -12.73 11.55
CA ILE A 79 -7.23 -12.81 11.83
C ILE A 79 -7.46 -12.78 13.35
N GLN A 80 -6.71 -13.57 14.13
CA GLN A 80 -6.93 -13.69 15.57
C GLN A 80 -6.88 -12.33 16.30
N MET A 81 -5.93 -11.46 15.92
CA MET A 81 -5.81 -10.11 16.48
C MET A 81 -7.01 -9.21 16.21
N HIS A 82 -7.77 -9.50 15.16
CA HIS A 82 -8.93 -8.74 14.71
C HIS A 82 -10.20 -9.59 14.71
N LEU A 83 -10.31 -10.60 15.58
CA LEU A 83 -11.43 -11.54 15.60
C LEU A 83 -12.80 -10.84 15.57
N GLN A 84 -12.95 -9.73 16.30
CA GLN A 84 -14.17 -8.92 16.36
C GLN A 84 -14.59 -8.30 15.00
N LEU A 85 -13.66 -8.18 14.05
CA LEU A 85 -13.97 -7.75 12.69
C LEU A 85 -14.61 -8.88 11.88
N TYR A 86 -14.26 -10.13 12.19
CA TYR A 86 -14.70 -11.32 11.48
C TYR A 86 -15.96 -11.92 12.09
N ASP A 87 -15.93 -12.22 13.39
CA ASP A 87 -17.02 -12.83 14.18
C ASP A 87 -18.19 -11.86 14.33
N LYS A 88 -19.09 -11.84 13.34
CA LYS A 88 -20.23 -10.91 13.26
C LYS A 88 -21.38 -11.36 14.14
N ASP A 89 -21.56 -12.66 14.28
CA ASP A 89 -22.62 -13.23 15.10
C ASP A 89 -22.22 -13.44 16.57
N SER A 90 -20.95 -13.19 16.90
CA SER A 90 -20.37 -13.25 18.24
C SER A 90 -20.42 -14.65 18.86
N ASP A 91 -20.26 -15.69 18.04
CA ASP A 91 -20.23 -17.08 18.48
C ASP A 91 -18.84 -17.54 18.96
N GLY A 92 -17.81 -16.70 18.76
CA GLY A 92 -16.44 -16.94 19.18
C GLY A 92 -15.60 -17.74 18.18
N SER A 93 -16.11 -17.95 16.97
CA SER A 93 -15.42 -18.58 15.85
C SER A 93 -15.53 -17.70 14.60
N VAL A 94 -14.84 -18.09 13.52
CA VAL A 94 -14.97 -17.42 12.23
C VAL A 94 -15.46 -18.43 11.21
N SER A 95 -16.65 -18.21 10.67
CA SER A 95 -17.18 -19.01 9.56
C SER A 95 -16.52 -18.64 8.23
N GLN A 96 -16.62 -19.54 7.24
CA GLN A 96 -16.08 -19.26 5.90
C GLN A 96 -16.72 -18.02 5.26
N GLN A 97 -18.02 -17.83 5.47
CA GLN A 97 -18.74 -16.69 4.94
C GLN A 97 -18.25 -15.37 5.56
N GLU A 98 -18.03 -15.32 6.87
CA GLU A 98 -17.52 -14.12 7.54
C GLU A 98 -16.11 -13.74 7.08
N LEU A 99 -15.25 -14.74 6.88
CA LEU A 99 -13.92 -14.54 6.31
C LEU A 99 -14.00 -13.99 4.89
N GLU A 100 -14.82 -14.59 4.02
CA GLU A 100 -15.03 -14.11 2.65
C GLU A 100 -15.55 -12.66 2.62
N GLU A 101 -16.54 -12.34 3.44
CA GLU A 101 -17.12 -10.99 3.53
C GLU A 101 -16.08 -9.96 3.95
N GLN A 102 -15.24 -10.28 4.93
CA GLN A 102 -14.18 -9.39 5.39
C GLN A 102 -13.06 -9.24 4.35
N LEU A 103 -12.64 -10.32 3.69
CA LEU A 103 -11.66 -10.24 2.59
C LEU A 103 -12.20 -9.39 1.43
N ASN A 104 -13.46 -9.57 1.05
CA ASN A 104 -14.11 -8.75 0.03
C ASN A 104 -14.12 -7.27 0.44
N SER A 105 -14.41 -6.97 1.70
CA SER A 105 -14.33 -5.61 2.25
C SER A 105 -12.93 -5.00 2.09
N LEU A 106 -11.87 -5.76 2.40
CA LEU A 106 -10.47 -5.33 2.28
C LEU A 106 -10.07 -5.02 0.83
N VAL A 107 -10.44 -5.87 -0.12
CA VAL A 107 -9.96 -5.77 -1.51
C VAL A 107 -10.85 -4.91 -2.41
N SER A 108 -12.12 -4.68 -2.02
CA SER A 108 -13.10 -3.91 -2.81
C SER A 108 -12.67 -2.49 -3.17
N GLY A 109 -11.75 -1.91 -2.41
CA GLY A 109 -11.22 -0.56 -2.65
C GLY A 109 -10.31 -0.45 -3.87
N GLN A 110 -9.81 -1.58 -4.40
CA GLN A 110 -8.82 -1.62 -5.49
C GLN A 110 -7.61 -0.70 -5.22
N ILE A 111 -7.13 -0.71 -3.98
CA ILE A 111 -6.00 0.11 -3.56
C ILE A 111 -4.73 -0.73 -3.69
N GLY A 112 -3.81 -0.31 -4.56
CA GLY A 112 -2.54 -1.00 -4.75
C GLY A 112 -1.66 -0.98 -3.51
N VAL A 113 -1.41 0.20 -2.95
CA VAL A 113 -0.61 0.37 -1.72
C VAL A 113 -1.27 1.32 -0.74
N THR A 114 -1.12 1.02 0.54
CA THR A 114 -1.50 1.89 1.66
C THR A 114 -0.29 2.20 2.53
N SER A 115 -0.20 3.43 3.01
CA SER A 115 0.89 3.81 3.92
C SER A 115 0.70 3.11 5.27
N LEU A 116 1.75 2.48 5.79
CA LEU A 116 1.73 1.86 7.11
C LEU A 116 2.96 2.26 7.92
N ARG A 117 2.74 2.59 9.19
CA ARG A 117 3.77 2.93 10.15
C ARG A 117 3.61 2.11 11.42
N ILE A 118 4.68 1.46 11.84
CA ILE A 118 4.68 0.60 13.02
C ILE A 118 5.58 1.22 14.09
N GLN A 119 5.06 1.42 15.29
CA GLN A 119 5.90 1.73 16.44
C GLN A 119 6.18 0.47 17.25
N VAL A 120 7.46 0.17 17.48
CA VAL A 120 7.90 -0.95 18.30
C VAL A 120 8.41 -0.43 19.63
N ARG A 121 7.90 -1.05 20.70
CA ARG A 121 8.37 -0.82 22.06
C ARG A 121 8.79 -2.14 22.68
N LEU A 122 9.92 -2.16 23.38
CA LEU A 122 10.36 -3.27 24.21
C LEU A 122 10.33 -2.82 25.67
N ASP A 123 9.56 -3.53 26.49
CA ASP A 123 9.36 -3.21 27.91
C ASP A 123 8.91 -1.75 28.14
N GLY A 124 8.04 -1.26 27.24
CA GLY A 124 7.46 0.08 27.29
C GLY A 124 8.36 1.20 26.73
N ARG A 125 9.59 0.89 26.33
CA ARG A 125 10.53 1.86 25.73
C ARG A 125 10.57 1.71 24.22
N PRO A 126 10.68 2.81 23.44
CA PRO A 126 10.92 2.72 22.02
C PRO A 126 12.13 1.83 21.71
N LEU A 127 12.01 0.96 20.72
CA LEU A 127 13.08 0.06 20.29
C LEU A 127 13.61 0.52 18.93
N PRO A 128 14.66 1.37 18.86
CA PRO A 128 15.29 1.79 17.62
C PRO A 128 16.15 0.67 17.01
N GLY A 129 16.23 0.58 15.68
CA GLY A 129 17.00 -0.47 14.99
C GLY A 129 16.33 -1.84 14.93
N ALA A 130 15.08 -1.96 15.38
CA ALA A 130 14.27 -3.16 15.19
C ALA A 130 13.94 -3.33 13.71
N GLN A 131 14.11 -4.54 13.21
CA GLN A 131 13.75 -4.94 11.85
C GLN A 131 12.38 -5.60 11.91
N ILE A 132 11.46 -5.13 11.09
CA ILE A 132 10.08 -5.60 11.02
C ILE A 132 9.88 -6.21 9.63
N LYS A 133 9.24 -7.37 9.60
CA LYS A 133 8.80 -8.04 8.39
C LYS A 133 7.32 -8.38 8.52
N LEU A 134 6.52 -7.96 7.55
CA LEU A 134 5.12 -8.34 7.42
C LEU A 134 5.04 -9.44 6.37
N VAL A 135 4.74 -10.65 6.83
CA VAL A 135 4.61 -11.83 5.98
C VAL A 135 3.12 -12.05 5.71
N PRO A 136 2.65 -11.92 4.47
CA PRO A 136 1.26 -12.17 4.11
C PRO A 136 0.84 -13.58 4.52
N GLU A 137 -0.42 -13.75 4.92
CA GLU A 137 -0.98 -15.08 5.12
C GLU A 137 -1.06 -15.83 3.77
N MET A 138 -0.78 -17.14 3.79
CA MET A 138 -0.60 -17.93 2.55
C MET A 138 -1.86 -17.96 1.67
N TYR A 139 -3.03 -17.88 2.28
CA TYR A 139 -4.31 -17.90 1.56
C TYR A 139 -4.56 -16.64 0.72
N LEU A 140 -3.75 -15.58 0.86
CA LEU A 140 -3.85 -14.37 0.05
C LEU A 140 -3.18 -14.51 -1.33
N GLY A 141 -2.48 -15.62 -1.58
CA GLY A 141 -1.75 -15.87 -2.82
C GLY A 141 -0.45 -15.07 -2.95
N ASP A 142 0.17 -15.18 -4.12
CA ASP A 142 1.54 -14.69 -4.36
C ASP A 142 1.61 -13.21 -4.77
N ASP A 143 0.47 -12.57 -5.07
CA ASP A 143 0.45 -11.17 -5.53
C ASP A 143 0.44 -10.16 -4.36
N VAL A 144 0.24 -10.64 -3.13
CA VAL A 144 0.43 -9.85 -1.91
C VAL A 144 1.87 -10.04 -1.44
N ASN A 145 2.67 -9.01 -1.61
CA ASN A 145 4.10 -9.02 -1.28
C ASN A 145 4.42 -8.80 0.20
N VAL A 146 5.57 -9.34 0.61
CA VAL A 146 6.17 -9.10 1.92
C VAL A 146 6.60 -7.63 2.03
N ALA A 147 6.33 -7.02 3.19
CA ALA A 147 6.78 -5.66 3.48
C ALA A 147 7.80 -5.63 4.63
N TYR A 148 8.67 -4.63 4.60
CA TYR A 148 9.78 -4.48 5.53
C TYR A 148 9.78 -3.09 6.15
N GLY A 149 10.45 -2.96 7.29
CA GLY A 149 10.70 -1.67 7.92
C GLY A 149 11.77 -1.76 8.98
N THR A 150 12.51 -0.66 9.17
CA THR A 150 13.48 -0.54 10.28
C THR A 150 13.11 0.64 11.16
N THR A 151 13.06 0.43 12.47
CA THR A 151 12.66 1.49 13.38
C THR A 151 13.75 2.54 13.56
N ASN A 152 13.35 3.81 13.55
CA ASN A 152 14.23 4.96 13.82
C ASN A 152 14.42 5.19 15.33
N GLY A 153 15.09 6.29 15.71
CA GLY A 153 15.34 6.67 17.11
C GLY A 153 14.11 6.83 18.01
N ARG A 154 12.90 6.92 17.44
CA ARG A 154 11.61 6.95 18.17
C ARG A 154 10.92 5.59 18.24
N GLY A 155 11.60 4.53 17.81
CA GLY A 155 11.07 3.18 17.71
C GLY A 155 10.01 3.04 16.61
N THR A 156 10.07 3.86 15.56
CA THR A 156 9.03 3.90 14.52
C THR A 156 9.61 3.52 13.17
N ALA A 157 8.95 2.61 12.45
CA ALA A 157 9.26 2.23 11.08
C ALA A 157 8.14 2.69 10.15
N THR A 158 8.49 3.21 8.98
CA THR A 158 7.58 3.23 7.83
C THR A 158 7.79 1.93 7.09
N MET A 159 6.69 1.30 6.67
CA MET A 159 6.73 0.01 5.97
C MET A 159 6.73 0.23 4.46
N ASP A 160 7.47 -0.61 3.75
CA ASP A 160 7.58 -0.62 2.30
C ASP A 160 7.75 -2.03 1.75
N ILE A 161 7.23 -2.24 0.55
CA ILE A 161 7.55 -3.40 -0.30
C ILE A 161 8.81 -3.04 -1.07
N ARG A 162 9.76 -3.96 -1.15
CA ARG A 162 11.03 -3.68 -1.82
C ARG A 162 10.85 -3.62 -3.34
N ASP A 163 11.70 -2.85 -4.00
CA ASP A 163 11.74 -2.79 -5.47
C ASP A 163 11.95 -4.18 -6.12
N GLU A 164 12.70 -5.07 -5.46
CA GLU A 164 12.94 -6.44 -5.96
C GLU A 164 11.67 -7.32 -5.93
N ASP A 165 10.75 -7.01 -5.03
CA ASP A 165 9.50 -7.75 -4.79
C ASP A 165 8.29 -7.03 -5.43
N SER A 166 8.51 -5.95 -6.20
CA SER A 166 7.43 -5.16 -6.81
C SER A 166 7.63 -4.93 -8.31
N PRO A 167 6.54 -4.74 -9.07
CA PRO A 167 6.62 -4.37 -10.47
C PRO A 167 7.42 -3.07 -10.67
N ALA A 168 8.13 -2.95 -11.79
CA ALA A 168 8.95 -1.76 -12.08
C ALA A 168 8.16 -0.43 -12.10
N SER A 169 6.84 -0.48 -12.31
CA SER A 169 5.96 0.70 -12.20
C SER A 169 5.83 1.24 -10.78
N ASP A 170 6.13 0.41 -9.78
CA ASP A 170 5.82 0.62 -8.37
C ASP A 170 7.07 0.86 -7.53
N HIS A 171 8.25 0.88 -8.17
CA HIS A 171 9.53 1.10 -7.50
C HIS A 171 9.58 2.44 -6.78
N GLY A 172 10.09 2.42 -5.55
CA GLY A 172 10.18 3.59 -4.67
C GLY A 172 8.87 4.02 -4.01
N LEU A 173 7.77 3.26 -4.18
CA LEU A 173 6.54 3.49 -3.44
C LEU A 173 6.69 3.02 -1.99
N LEU A 174 6.29 3.88 -1.05
CA LEU A 174 6.24 3.53 0.36
C LEU A 174 4.83 3.06 0.71
N GLY A 175 4.71 1.81 1.14
CA GLY A 175 3.46 1.26 1.59
C GLY A 175 3.44 -0.27 1.57
N VAL A 176 2.27 -0.80 1.91
CA VAL A 176 1.98 -2.22 1.95
C VAL A 176 0.69 -2.48 1.19
N HIS A 177 0.48 -3.70 0.73
CA HIS A 177 -0.79 -4.12 0.16
C HIS A 177 -1.85 -4.31 1.25
N TYR A 178 -3.13 -4.25 0.89
CA TYR A 178 -4.18 -4.67 1.83
C TYR A 178 -4.14 -6.18 2.04
N GLY A 179 -4.29 -6.62 3.29
CA GLY A 179 -4.32 -8.03 3.66
C GLY A 179 -4.08 -8.27 5.14
N THR A 180 -4.02 -9.55 5.49
CA THR A 180 -3.65 -10.09 6.79
C THR A 180 -2.19 -10.55 6.77
N TYR A 181 -1.47 -10.29 7.85
CA TYR A 181 -0.04 -10.50 7.95
C TYR A 181 0.36 -11.11 9.29
N LYS A 182 1.33 -12.02 9.24
CA LYS A 182 2.20 -12.37 10.37
C LYS A 182 3.26 -11.29 10.52
N VAL A 183 3.47 -10.81 11.74
CA VAL A 183 4.44 -9.75 12.02
C VAL A 183 5.66 -10.35 12.70
N GLU A 184 6.80 -10.30 12.03
CA GLU A 184 8.09 -10.73 12.60
C GLU A 184 8.90 -9.50 13.00
N VAL A 185 9.42 -9.51 14.22
CA VAL A 185 10.31 -8.47 14.75
C VAL A 185 11.62 -9.11 15.19
N THR A 186 12.72 -8.66 14.59
CA THR A 186 14.07 -9.02 14.99
C THR A 186 14.88 -7.76 15.33
N HIS A 187 16.03 -7.95 15.95
CA HIS A 187 16.92 -6.84 16.28
C HIS A 187 18.38 -7.33 16.28
N PRO A 188 19.34 -6.56 15.74
CA PRO A 188 20.74 -6.98 15.68
C PRO A 188 21.41 -7.12 17.05
N GLU A 189 21.09 -6.22 18.00
CA GLU A 189 21.73 -6.19 19.33
C GLU A 189 20.84 -6.64 20.50
N ALA A 190 19.52 -6.44 20.43
CA ALA A 190 18.58 -6.76 21.50
C ALA A 190 18.01 -8.17 21.29
N SER A 191 17.92 -8.94 22.37
CA SER A 191 17.27 -10.26 22.34
C SER A 191 15.76 -10.10 22.25
N ILE A 192 15.18 -10.51 21.12
CA ILE A 192 13.72 -10.53 20.91
C ILE A 192 13.22 -11.97 21.06
N PRO A 193 12.26 -12.24 21.97
CA PRO A 193 11.68 -13.57 22.13
C PRO A 193 11.13 -14.17 20.83
N GLU A 194 11.25 -15.49 20.67
CA GLU A 194 10.83 -16.21 19.44
C GLU A 194 9.34 -16.04 19.12
N LYS A 195 8.50 -15.83 20.15
CA LYS A 195 7.06 -15.52 20.02
C LYS A 195 6.75 -14.23 19.25
N TYR A 196 7.77 -13.45 18.88
CA TYR A 196 7.65 -12.26 18.06
C TYR A 196 8.43 -12.36 16.74
N ASN A 197 9.05 -13.50 16.42
CA ASN A 197 9.75 -13.72 15.15
C ASN A 197 9.44 -15.11 14.55
N THR A 198 10.33 -16.10 14.67
CA THR A 198 10.18 -17.41 14.02
C THR A 198 8.97 -18.21 14.50
N GLN A 199 8.42 -17.87 15.67
CA GLN A 199 7.18 -18.42 16.21
C GLN A 199 6.19 -17.30 16.52
N THR A 200 6.12 -16.30 15.63
CA THR A 200 5.38 -15.08 15.92
C THR A 200 3.91 -15.36 16.22
N THR A 201 3.43 -14.80 17.32
CA THR A 201 2.00 -14.69 17.64
C THR A 201 1.47 -13.30 17.34
N LEU A 202 2.27 -12.45 16.68
CA LEU A 202 1.87 -11.11 16.28
C LEU A 202 1.21 -11.17 14.91
N GLY A 203 0.00 -10.64 14.83
CA GLY A 203 -0.72 -10.46 13.59
C GLY A 203 -1.08 -9.01 13.36
N TYR A 204 -1.33 -8.68 12.10
CA TYR A 204 -1.91 -7.42 11.72
C TYR A 204 -2.81 -7.59 10.49
N GLU A 205 -3.90 -6.85 10.45
CA GLU A 205 -4.69 -6.64 9.24
C GLU A 205 -4.61 -5.17 8.88
N THR A 206 -4.38 -4.88 7.61
CA THR A 206 -4.41 -3.50 7.14
C THR A 206 -5.80 -2.91 7.22
N GLU A 207 -5.90 -1.77 7.89
CA GLU A 207 -7.17 -1.07 8.08
C GLU A 207 -7.29 0.14 7.15
N LYS A 208 -8.47 0.32 6.55
CA LYS A 208 -8.75 1.49 5.72
C LYS A 208 -8.70 2.76 6.57
N GLY A 209 -7.79 3.68 6.22
CA GLY A 209 -7.69 4.98 6.86
C GLY A 209 -6.97 4.98 8.21
N ASN A 210 -6.46 3.84 8.68
CA ASN A 210 -5.62 3.76 9.86
C ASN A 210 -4.19 3.35 9.48
N PRO A 211 -3.28 4.31 9.23
CA PRO A 211 -1.95 4.02 8.71
C PRO A 211 -0.95 3.68 9.81
N SER A 212 -1.37 3.35 11.04
CA SER A 212 -0.41 3.07 12.11
C SER A 212 -0.91 2.24 13.28
N PHE A 213 -0.03 1.42 13.84
CA PHE A 213 -0.28 0.72 15.10
C PHE A 213 1.00 0.57 15.93
N VAL A 214 0.86 0.09 17.17
CA VAL A 214 1.96 -0.03 18.14
C VAL A 214 2.13 -1.48 18.58
N LEU A 215 3.32 -2.03 18.40
CA LEU A 215 3.77 -3.30 18.94
C LEU A 215 4.41 -3.08 20.31
N ASN A 216 3.80 -3.64 21.35
CA ASN A 216 4.32 -3.61 22.71
C ASN A 216 4.90 -4.97 23.09
N LEU A 217 6.19 -5.13 22.85
CA LEU A 217 6.94 -6.34 23.12
C LEU A 217 7.38 -6.39 24.59
N LYS A 218 7.49 -7.61 25.12
CA LYS A 218 8.03 -7.89 26.45
C LYS A 218 9.25 -8.79 26.34
N SER A 219 10.31 -8.49 27.10
CA SER A 219 11.51 -9.33 27.10
C SER A 219 11.30 -10.68 27.79
N ARG A 220 10.25 -10.81 28.62
CA ARG A 220 9.82 -12.04 29.31
C ARG A 220 8.30 -12.13 29.24
#